data_AF-A0A7Z9VWM9-F1
#
_entry.id   AF-A0A7Z9VWM9-F1
#
_cell.length_a   1.000
_cell.length_b   1.000
_cell.length_c   1.000
_cell.angle_alpha   90.00
_cell.angle_beta   90.00
_cell.angle_gamma   90.00
#
_symmetry.space_group_name_H-M   'P 1'
#
loop_
_entity.id
_entity.type
_entity.pdbx_description
1 polymer ?
#
loop_
_entity_poly.entity_id
_entity_poly.type
_entity_poly.pdbx_seq_one_letter_code
_entity_poly.pdbx_strand_id
1 'polypeptide(L)'
;MSTLYVPDYVAKEEEVKISYVSDAYVDQEDKVLEPSLLDKALKDRLPQPTGWRILVMPYAGKATTDGGIHIPDTTRSREALATVVAYVLRVGPLAYKDSYKFSKYGGGILNKVLM
;
A
#
# COMPACT_ATOMS: atom_id res chain seq x y z
N MET A 1 -35.49 37.50 27.46
CA MET A 1 -34.89 36.38 26.71
C MET A 1 -35.97 35.33 26.53
N SER A 2 -36.51 35.20 25.32
CA SER A 2 -37.55 34.20 25.00
C SER A 2 -36.91 32.83 24.84
N THR A 3 -37.17 31.91 25.77
CA THR A 3 -36.78 30.51 25.63
C THR A 3 -37.81 29.80 24.76
N LEU A 4 -37.41 29.39 23.56
CA LEU A 4 -38.23 28.57 22.68
C LEU A 4 -38.31 27.16 23.26
N TYR A 5 -39.52 26.74 23.66
CA TYR A 5 -39.77 25.40 24.14
C TYR A 5 -39.98 24.48 22.93
N VAL A 6 -38.97 23.66 22.63
CA VAL A 6 -39.02 22.67 21.56
C VAL A 6 -39.65 21.39 22.12
N PRO A 7 -40.66 20.80 21.45
CA PRO A 7 -41.27 19.56 21.89
C PRO A 7 -40.27 18.39 21.99
N ASP A 8 -40.40 17.57 23.04
CA ASP A 8 -39.47 16.49 23.41
C ASP A 8 -39.16 15.49 22.27
N TYR A 9 -40.12 15.28 21.37
CA TYR A 9 -39.94 14.40 20.21
C TYR A 9 -38.89 14.94 19.21
N VAL A 10 -38.85 16.26 18.98
CA VAL A 10 -37.93 16.89 18.02
C VAL A 10 -36.51 16.91 18.58
N ALA A 11 -36.34 17.18 19.88
CA ALA A 11 -35.06 17.07 20.56
C ALA A 11 -34.49 15.64 20.47
N LYS A 12 -35.35 14.63 20.65
CA LYS A 12 -34.95 13.22 20.55
C LYS A 12 -34.54 12.82 19.13
N GLU A 13 -35.23 13.30 18.10
CA GLU A 13 -34.82 13.07 16.71
C GLU A 13 -33.46 13.71 16.38
N GLU A 14 -33.19 14.90 16.91
CA GLU A 14 -31.90 15.58 16.71
C GLU A 14 -30.76 14.88 17.46
N GLU A 15 -30.97 14.44 18.70
CA GLU A 15 -29.98 13.64 19.45
C GLU A 15 -29.62 12.34 18.71
N VAL A 16 -30.62 11.64 18.16
CA VAL A 16 -30.40 10.39 17.40
C VAL A 16 -29.67 10.64 16.07
N LYS A 17 -29.90 11.80 15.42
CA LYS A 17 -29.14 12.19 14.21
C LYS A 17 -27.71 12.58 14.54
N ILE A 18 -27.50 13.32 15.64
CA ILE A 18 -26.17 13.73 16.09
C ILE A 18 -25.35 12.50 16.49
N SER A 19 -25.94 11.52 17.18
CA SER A 19 -25.26 10.26 17.55
C SER A 19 -24.86 9.45 16.31
N TYR A 20 -25.73 9.34 15.30
CA TYR A 20 -25.42 8.60 14.07
C TYR A 20 -24.29 9.25 13.25
N VAL A 21 -24.23 10.59 13.24
CA VAL A 21 -23.17 11.33 12.55
C VAL A 21 -21.86 11.26 13.32
N SER A 22 -21.88 11.34 14.66
CA SER A 22 -20.66 11.20 15.47
C SER A 22 -20.07 9.79 15.38
N ASP A 23 -20.90 8.75 15.36
CA ASP A 23 -20.43 7.36 15.20
C ASP A 23 -19.80 7.08 13.82
N ALA A 24 -20.08 7.93 12.81
CA ALA A 24 -19.50 7.84 11.48
C ALA A 24 -18.14 8.57 11.35
N TYR A 25 -17.80 9.46 12.29
CA TYR A 25 -16.53 10.18 12.32
C TYR A 25 -15.58 9.51 13.32
N VAL A 26 -14.64 8.74 12.80
CA VAL A 26 -13.54 8.17 13.60
C VAL A 26 -12.38 9.16 13.60
N ASP A 27 -11.90 9.54 14.78
CA ASP A 27 -10.75 10.43 14.96
C ASP A 27 -9.49 9.83 14.31
N GLN A 28 -8.62 10.70 13.78
CA GLN A 28 -7.44 10.27 13.00
C GLN A 28 -6.44 9.44 13.81
N GLU A 29 -6.46 9.59 15.14
CA GLU A 29 -5.61 8.87 16.09
C GLU A 29 -6.08 7.42 16.31
N ASP A 30 -7.39 7.17 16.16
CA ASP A 30 -8.02 5.84 16.27
C ASP A 30 -8.06 5.08 14.94
N LYS A 31 -7.65 5.71 13.83
CA LYS A 31 -7.20 5.01 12.61
C LYS A 31 -5.85 4.34 12.83
N VAL A 32 -5.73 3.62 13.94
CA VAL A 32 -4.65 2.67 14.16
C VAL A 32 -4.83 1.59 13.11
N LEU A 33 -3.76 1.36 12.34
CA LEU A 33 -3.67 0.31 11.33
C LEU A 33 -4.21 -1.00 11.92
N GLU A 34 -5.43 -1.41 11.54
CA GLU A 34 -5.98 -2.66 12.06
C GLU A 34 -5.05 -3.83 11.66
N PRO A 35 -4.45 -4.54 12.62
CA PRO A 35 -3.48 -5.60 12.33
C PRO A 35 -4.12 -6.78 11.59
N SER A 36 -5.44 -6.99 11.75
CA SER A 36 -6.24 -7.97 11.00
C SER A 36 -6.32 -7.67 9.49
N LEU A 37 -6.14 -6.41 9.09
CA LEU A 37 -6.01 -6.02 7.68
C LEU A 37 -4.60 -6.33 7.14
N LEU A 38 -3.58 -6.56 7.98
CA LEU A 38 -2.27 -7.03 7.52
C LEU A 38 -2.26 -8.53 7.19
N ASP A 39 -3.24 -9.31 7.67
CA ASP A 39 -3.32 -10.77 7.47
C ASP A 39 -3.77 -11.18 6.06
N LYS A 40 -4.37 -10.26 5.28
CA LYS A 40 -4.40 -10.44 3.83
C LYS A 40 -2.97 -10.30 3.34
N ALA A 41 -2.35 -11.43 3.01
CA ALA A 41 -1.00 -11.49 2.48
C ALA A 41 -0.79 -10.32 1.51
N LEU A 42 0.18 -9.44 1.79
CA LEU A 42 0.47 -8.23 1.00
C LEU A 42 0.45 -8.49 -0.53
N LYS A 43 0.80 -9.72 -0.92
CA LYS A 43 0.73 -10.26 -2.28
C LYS A 43 -0.64 -10.12 -2.95
N ASP A 44 -1.74 -10.26 -2.22
CA ASP A 44 -3.12 -10.24 -2.75
C ASP A 44 -3.64 -8.82 -2.97
N ARG A 45 -3.02 -7.82 -2.34
CA ARG A 45 -3.31 -6.39 -2.55
C ARG A 45 -2.56 -5.81 -3.74
N LEU A 46 -1.50 -6.48 -4.18
CA LEU A 46 -0.69 -6.00 -5.30
C LEU A 46 -1.40 -6.24 -6.63
N PRO A 47 -1.30 -5.29 -7.58
CA PRO A 47 -1.88 -5.45 -8.90
C PRO A 47 -1.29 -6.68 -9.59
N GLN A 48 -2.14 -7.44 -10.28
CA GLN A 48 -1.69 -8.60 -11.04
C GLN A 48 -1.07 -8.14 -12.37
N PRO A 49 0.22 -8.41 -12.64
CA PRO A 49 0.81 -8.11 -13.93
C PRO A 49 0.21 -9.03 -15.01
N THR A 50 -0.09 -8.44 -16.17
CA THR A 50 -0.65 -9.13 -17.33
C THR A 50 0.41 -9.37 -18.41
N GLY A 51 0.28 -10.49 -19.12
CA GLY A 51 1.19 -10.86 -20.20
C GLY A 51 2.64 -11.00 -19.73
N TRP A 52 3.52 -10.19 -20.31
CA TRP A 52 4.98 -10.21 -20.16
C TRP A 52 5.52 -9.16 -19.17
N ARG A 53 4.62 -8.39 -18.53
CA ARG A 53 4.99 -7.36 -17.56
C ARG A 53 5.46 -8.00 -16.25
N ILE A 54 6.36 -7.31 -15.56
CA ILE A 54 6.90 -7.70 -14.25
C ILE A 54 6.62 -6.58 -13.27
N LEU A 55 6.13 -6.94 -12.09
CA LEU A 55 5.97 -6.01 -10.98
C LEU A 55 7.26 -5.97 -10.16
N VAL A 56 7.90 -4.81 -10.13
CA VAL A 56 9.16 -4.60 -9.41
C VAL A 56 9.00 -3.49 -8.37
N MET A 57 9.72 -3.62 -7.26
CA MET A 57 9.92 -2.57 -6.28
C MET A 57 11.33 -1.98 -6.49
N PRO A 58 11.42 -0.71 -6.95
CA PRO A 58 12.70 -0.02 -7.07
C PRO A 58 13.38 0.13 -5.71
N TYR A 59 14.70 0.11 -5.69
CA TYR A 59 15.44 0.35 -4.47
C TYR A 59 15.29 1.81 -4.02
N ALA A 60 14.67 2.02 -2.86
CA ALA A 60 14.66 3.31 -2.20
C ALA A 60 15.93 3.44 -1.34
N GLY A 61 16.79 4.42 -1.64
CA GLY A 61 18.03 4.68 -0.90
C GLY A 61 17.79 4.89 0.60
N LYS A 62 18.85 4.96 1.42
CA LYS A 62 18.73 5.19 2.88
C LYS A 62 18.15 6.60 3.17
N ALA A 63 17.38 6.74 4.24
CA ALA A 63 16.82 8.04 4.66
C ALA A 63 17.86 8.93 5.36
N THR A 64 18.79 8.28 6.05
CA THR A 64 19.82 8.91 6.85
C THR A 64 21.15 8.27 6.47
N THR A 65 22.19 9.10 6.33
CA THR A 65 23.56 8.59 6.14
C THR A 65 24.05 7.91 7.41
N ASP A 66 25.10 7.10 7.31
CA ASP A 66 25.66 6.40 8.47
C ASP A 66 26.20 7.38 9.54
N GLY A 67 26.41 8.65 9.18
CA GLY A 67 26.77 9.74 10.09
C GLY A 67 25.59 10.53 10.69
N GLY A 68 24.34 10.08 10.48
CA GLY A 68 23.16 10.71 11.09
C GLY A 68 22.59 11.92 10.32
N ILE A 69 23.04 12.19 9.09
CA ILE A 69 22.53 13.31 8.30
C ILE A 69 21.31 12.85 7.50
N HIS A 70 20.21 13.57 7.63
CA HIS A 70 19.00 13.34 6.85
C HIS A 70 19.18 13.78 5.40
N ILE A 71 18.88 12.88 4.47
CA ILE A 71 18.98 13.13 3.03
C ILE A 71 17.66 13.77 2.56
N PRO A 72 17.70 14.89 1.81
CA PRO A 72 16.48 15.52 1.32
C PRO A 72 15.78 14.64 0.28
N ASP A 73 14.44 14.62 0.33
CA ASP A 73 13.61 13.73 -0.50
C ASP A 73 13.82 13.90 -2.01
N THR A 74 14.15 15.11 -2.45
CA THR A 74 14.45 15.41 -3.86
C THR A 74 15.67 14.65 -4.37
N THR A 75 16.71 14.54 -3.56
CA THR A 75 17.93 13.80 -3.91
C THR A 75 17.67 12.30 -3.89
N ARG A 76 16.97 11.81 -2.86
CA ARG A 76 16.60 10.40 -2.73
C ARG A 76 15.71 9.90 -3.87
N SER A 77 14.77 10.73 -4.31
CA SER A 77 13.90 10.40 -5.45
C SER A 77 14.68 10.32 -6.77
N ARG A 78 15.64 11.23 -6.97
CA ARG A 78 16.54 11.19 -8.13
C ARG A 78 17.42 9.96 -8.11
N GLU A 79 17.96 9.60 -6.94
CA GLU A 79 18.76 8.40 -6.76
C GLU A 79 17.94 7.14 -7.05
N ALA A 80 16.72 7.04 -6.51
CA ALA A 80 15.83 5.91 -6.75
C ALA A 80 15.52 5.73 -8.26
N LEU A 81 15.31 6.82 -8.99
CA LEU A 81 15.09 6.79 -10.44
C LEU A 81 16.32 6.26 -11.20
N ALA A 82 17.53 6.55 -10.70
CA ALA A 82 18.78 6.12 -11.32
C ALA A 82 19.19 4.68 -10.97
N THR A 83 18.41 3.95 -10.17
CA THR A 83 18.75 2.56 -9.79
C THR A 83 18.53 1.58 -10.94
N VAL A 84 19.55 0.76 -11.20
CA VAL A 84 19.53 -0.30 -12.23
C VAL A 84 19.00 -1.62 -11.67
N VAL A 85 18.91 -1.75 -10.35
CA VAL A 85 18.53 -2.98 -9.64
C VAL A 85 17.22 -2.76 -8.88
N ALA A 86 16.31 -3.72 -8.97
CA ALA A 86 15.03 -3.71 -8.29
C ALA A 86 14.66 -5.11 -7.79
N TYR A 87 13.82 -5.19 -6.76
CA TYR A 87 13.30 -6.45 -6.25
C TYR A 87 12.05 -6.88 -7.03
N VAL A 88 12.00 -8.13 -7.47
CA VAL A 88 10.87 -8.66 -8.25
C VAL A 88 9.80 -9.20 -7.31
N LEU A 89 8.60 -8.62 -7.35
CA LEU A 89 7.48 -9.03 -6.50
C LEU A 89 6.62 -10.10 -7.17
N ARG A 90 6.22 -9.86 -8.43
CA ARG A 90 5.37 -10.78 -9.21
C ARG A 90 5.77 -10.76 -10.68
N VAL A 91 5.69 -11.92 -11.30
CA VAL A 91 6.01 -12.14 -12.72
C VAL A 91 4.71 -12.42 -13.47
N GLY A 92 4.53 -11.76 -14.61
CA GLY A 92 3.37 -11.98 -15.48
C GLY A 92 3.34 -13.40 -16.08
N PRO A 93 2.16 -13.93 -16.43
CA PRO A 93 2.00 -15.32 -16.86
C PRO A 93 2.65 -15.65 -18.21
N LEU A 94 3.06 -14.69 -19.03
CA LEU A 94 3.79 -14.94 -20.28
C LEU A 94 5.28 -14.54 -20.19
N ALA A 95 5.69 -13.90 -19.09
CA ALA A 95 7.08 -13.53 -18.91
C ALA A 95 7.95 -14.79 -18.82
N TYR A 96 9.07 -14.78 -19.54
CA TYR A 96 10.05 -15.87 -19.61
C TYR A 96 9.54 -17.23 -20.13
N LYS A 97 8.32 -17.32 -20.67
CA LYS A 97 7.76 -18.58 -21.20
C LYS A 97 8.22 -18.97 -22.61
N ASP A 98 8.95 -18.10 -23.30
CA ASP A 98 9.53 -18.41 -24.62
C ASP A 98 10.70 -19.39 -24.45
N SER A 99 10.43 -20.67 -24.70
CA SER A 99 11.41 -21.74 -24.57
C SER A 99 12.54 -21.64 -25.58
N TYR A 100 12.38 -20.99 -26.74
CA TYR A 100 13.47 -20.80 -27.69
C TYR A 100 14.46 -19.75 -27.19
N LYS A 101 13.96 -18.63 -26.65
CA LYS A 101 14.81 -17.55 -26.12
C LYS A 101 15.38 -17.83 -24.74
N PHE A 102 14.65 -18.55 -23.89
CA PHE A 102 15.00 -18.73 -22.47
C PHE A 102 15.33 -20.19 -22.10
N SER A 103 15.57 -21.06 -23.10
CA SER A 103 15.71 -22.52 -22.96
C SER A 103 16.75 -22.99 -21.93
N LYS A 104 17.88 -22.28 -21.80
CA LYS A 104 19.02 -22.73 -20.98
C LYS A 104 18.92 -22.40 -19.48
N TYR A 105 18.13 -21.40 -19.10
CA TYR A 105 18.09 -20.89 -17.72
C TYR A 105 16.69 -20.48 -17.21
N GLY A 106 15.66 -20.45 -18.07
CA GLY A 106 14.40 -19.77 -17.79
C GLY A 106 13.22 -20.61 -17.29
N GLY A 107 13.29 -21.95 -17.37
CA GLY A 107 12.17 -22.81 -16.97
C GLY A 107 12.13 -23.20 -15.49
N GLY A 108 13.28 -23.22 -14.80
CA GLY A 108 13.42 -23.83 -13.47
C GLY A 108 13.98 -22.95 -12.36
N ILE A 109 14.54 -21.78 -12.66
CA ILE A 109 15.28 -20.97 -11.66
C ILE A 109 14.34 -20.04 -10.87
N LEU A 110 13.26 -19.53 -11.49
CA LEU A 110 12.33 -18.61 -10.83
C LEU A 110 11.48 -19.28 -9.74
N ASN A 111 11.19 -20.58 -9.86
CA ASN A 111 10.48 -21.34 -8.81
C ASN A 111 11.39 -21.82 -7.68
N LYS A 112 12.72 -21.60 -7.77
CA LYS A 112 13.69 -22.13 -6.79
C LYS A 112 14.29 -21.07 -5.86
N VAL A 113 14.07 -19.77 -6.13
CA VAL A 113 14.61 -18.66 -5.32
C VAL A 113 13.53 -17.99 -4.45
N LEU A 114 12.27 -18.43 -4.55
CA LEU A 114 11.14 -17.88 -3.79
C LEU A 114 10.42 -18.90 -2.91
N MET A 115 11.08 -20.01 -2.57
CA MET A 115 10.74 -20.89 -1.44
C MET A 115 11.73 -20.65 -0.31
#